data_AF-G7WL23-F1
#
_entry.id   AF-G7WL23-F1
#
_cell.length_a   1.000
_cell.length_b   1.000
_cell.length_c   1.000
_cell.angle_alpha   90.00
_cell.angle_beta   90.00
_cell.angle_gamma   90.00
#
_symmetry.space_group_name_H-M   'P 1'
#
loop_
_entity.id
_entity.type
_entity.pdbx_description
1 polymer ?
#
loop_
_entity_poly.entity_id
_entity_poly.type
_entity_poly.pdbx_seq_one_letter_code
_entity_poly.pdbx_strand_id
1 'polypeptide(L)'
;MNKEFLTDQVSNLLFRAGFSVSDRCYVRPRSFDLAARRGGVLLILKILSNIDGLNEKTAVEIRRLARYLSGNPLLVGEKTRDHGLEGGVVYFRYGVPTVSFSTLADWIVEDIPPPRLRRPRGALRQDRRPPPEEAQAG
;
A
#
# COMPACT_ATOMS: atom_id res chain seq x y z
N MET A 1 14.06 3.04 -9.24
CA MET A 1 13.21 2.98 -10.46
C MET A 1 12.38 4.25 -10.55
N ASN A 2 11.99 4.69 -11.74
CA ASN A 2 11.02 5.79 -11.86
C ASN A 2 9.62 5.27 -11.50
N LYS A 3 8.79 6.10 -10.87
CA LYS A 3 7.42 5.75 -10.45
C LYS A 3 6.56 5.25 -11.61
N GLU A 4 6.73 5.86 -12.78
CA GLU A 4 5.97 5.49 -13.99
C GLU A 4 6.26 4.05 -14.41
N PHE A 5 7.54 3.67 -14.43
CA PHE A 5 7.94 2.30 -14.73
C PHE A 5 7.35 1.31 -13.73
N LEU A 6 7.40 1.61 -12.43
CA LEU A 6 6.77 0.77 -11.40
C LEU A 6 5.25 0.66 -11.60
N THR A 7 4.60 1.75 -11.99
CA THR A 7 3.16 1.78 -12.29
C THR A 7 2.82 0.87 -13.48
N ASP A 8 3.64 0.90 -14.54
CA ASP A 8 3.46 0.03 -15.70
C ASP A 8 3.70 -1.44 -15.37
N GLN A 9 4.71 -1.75 -14.57
CA GLN A 9 4.96 -3.12 -14.08
C GLN A 9 3.76 -3.65 -13.28
N VAL A 10 3.23 -2.86 -12.34
CA VAL A 10 2.04 -3.23 -11.55
C VAL A 10 0.82 -3.42 -12.45
N SER A 11 0.58 -2.51 -13.38
CA SER A 11 -0.54 -2.61 -14.32
C SER A 11 -0.47 -3.88 -15.17
N ASN A 12 0.69 -4.15 -15.77
CA ASN A 12 0.91 -5.34 -16.61
C ASN A 12 0.78 -6.64 -15.83
N LEU A 13 1.30 -6.69 -14.60
CA LEU A 13 1.15 -7.83 -13.70
C LEU A 13 -0.33 -8.14 -13.43
N LEU A 14 -1.10 -7.13 -13.03
CA LEU A 14 -2.52 -7.27 -12.72
C LEU A 14 -3.32 -7.69 -13.97
N PHE A 15 -3.05 -7.07 -15.12
CA PHE A 15 -3.68 -7.42 -16.39
C PHE A 15 -3.42 -8.88 -16.77
N ARG A 16 -2.16 -9.34 -16.70
CA ARG A 16 -1.79 -10.74 -17.00
C ARG A 16 -2.43 -11.75 -16.05
N ALA A 17 -2.73 -11.32 -14.83
CA ALA A 17 -3.43 -12.15 -13.83
C ALA A 17 -4.96 -12.09 -13.92
N GLY A 18 -5.51 -11.47 -14.97
CA GLY A 18 -6.95 -11.43 -15.24
C GLY A 18 -7.71 -10.34 -14.49
N PHE A 19 -7.02 -9.32 -13.96
CA PHE A 19 -7.71 -8.13 -13.44
C PHE A 19 -8.11 -7.20 -14.58
N SER A 20 -9.31 -6.63 -14.50
CA SER A 20 -9.66 -5.40 -15.22
C SER A 20 -9.00 -4.23 -14.50
N VAL A 21 -8.03 -3.58 -15.16
CA VAL A 21 -7.26 -2.45 -14.62
C VAL A 21 -7.84 -1.15 -15.15
N SER A 22 -8.05 -0.16 -14.28
CA SER A 22 -8.52 1.17 -14.69
C SER A 22 -7.41 1.96 -15.38
N ASP A 23 -7.80 3.01 -16.10
CA ASP A 23 -6.86 4.06 -16.46
C ASP A 23 -6.20 4.66 -15.22
N ARG A 24 -5.01 5.23 -15.42
CA ARG A 24 -4.28 5.95 -14.38
C ARG A 24 -5.13 7.14 -13.91
N CYS A 25 -5.34 7.25 -12.61
CA CYS A 25 -6.09 8.35 -12.03
C CYS A 25 -5.23 9.62 -11.99
N TYR A 26 -5.57 10.59 -12.85
CA TYR A 26 -4.89 11.89 -12.90
C TYR A 26 -5.61 13.00 -12.13
N VAL A 27 -6.81 12.73 -11.61
CA VAL A 27 -7.65 13.72 -10.93
C VAL A 27 -7.01 14.13 -9.59
N ARG A 28 -6.92 15.43 -9.35
CA ARG A 28 -6.37 16.00 -8.12
C ARG A 28 -7.49 16.33 -7.12
N PRO A 29 -7.27 16.13 -5.81
CA PRO A 29 -6.09 15.52 -5.18
C PRO A 29 -5.99 14.01 -5.45
N ARG A 30 -4.79 13.53 -5.80
CA ARG A 30 -4.56 12.14 -6.22
C ARG A 30 -4.47 11.20 -5.02
N SER A 31 -5.60 10.65 -4.60
CA SER A 31 -5.68 9.69 -3.48
C SER A 31 -5.15 8.30 -3.85
N PHE A 32 -5.28 7.87 -5.11
CA PHE A 32 -4.79 6.58 -5.64
C PHE A 32 -4.22 6.76 -7.06
N ASP A 33 -3.50 5.76 -7.57
CA ASP A 33 -2.89 5.81 -8.90
C ASP A 33 -3.66 4.97 -9.93
N LEU A 34 -4.17 3.79 -9.54
CA LEU A 34 -5.04 2.96 -10.38
C LEU A 34 -5.92 2.05 -9.52
N ALA A 35 -6.98 1.53 -10.11
CA ALA A 35 -7.83 0.50 -9.51
C ALA A 35 -7.76 -0.77 -10.35
N ALA A 36 -7.93 -1.92 -9.70
CA ALA A 36 -7.95 -3.21 -10.39
C ALA A 36 -9.04 -4.11 -9.80
N ARG A 37 -9.79 -4.79 -10.65
CA ARG A 37 -10.88 -5.68 -10.21
C ARG A 37 -10.76 -7.06 -10.83
N ARG A 38 -10.95 -8.10 -10.01
CA ARG A 38 -11.06 -9.50 -10.46
C ARG A 38 -12.11 -10.21 -9.60
N GLY A 39 -13.23 -10.59 -10.20
CA GLY A 39 -14.37 -11.17 -9.48
C GLY A 39 -14.88 -10.26 -8.35
N GLY A 40 -14.93 -10.79 -7.13
CA GLY A 40 -15.32 -10.06 -5.92
C GLY A 40 -14.23 -9.17 -5.31
N VAL A 41 -13.01 -9.19 -5.85
CA VAL A 41 -11.87 -8.42 -5.33
C VAL A 41 -11.75 -7.11 -6.09
N LEU A 42 -11.85 -5.98 -5.38
CA LEU A 42 -11.47 -4.65 -5.86
C LEU A 42 -10.24 -4.17 -5.09
N LEU A 43 -9.19 -3.79 -5.82
CA LEU A 43 -7.97 -3.18 -5.30
C LEU A 43 -7.94 -1.70 -5.66
N ILE A 44 -7.64 -0.84 -4.69
CA ILE A 44 -7.37 0.58 -4.90
C ILE A 44 -5.90 0.82 -4.59
N LEU A 45 -5.11 1.02 -5.64
CA LEU A 45 -3.66 0.97 -5.56
C LEU A 45 -3.06 2.38 -5.55
N LYS A 46 -2.20 2.62 -4.56
CA LYS A 46 -1.27 3.74 -4.55
C LYS A 46 0.12 3.21 -4.89
N ILE A 47 0.86 3.93 -5.74
CA ILE A 47 2.19 3.51 -6.20
C ILE A 47 3.19 4.62 -5.92
N LEU A 48 4.21 4.31 -5.13
CA LEU A 48 5.27 5.24 -4.73
C LEU A 48 6.63 4.53 -4.74
N SER A 49 7.61 5.05 -5.47
CA SER A 49 8.99 4.52 -5.39
C SER A 49 9.55 4.62 -3.98
N ASN A 50 9.30 5.74 -3.28
CA ASN A 50 9.57 5.91 -1.85
C ASN A 50 8.26 5.99 -1.06
N ILE A 51 8.00 4.99 -0.22
CA ILE A 51 6.77 4.90 0.58
C ILE A 51 6.69 5.90 1.74
N ASP A 52 7.77 6.60 2.09
CA ASP A 52 7.73 7.77 3.00
C ASP A 52 7.00 8.97 2.37
N GLY A 53 6.85 8.99 1.04
CA GLY A 53 6.09 10.02 0.33
C GLY A 53 4.58 9.96 0.54
N LEU A 54 4.06 8.91 1.20
CA LEU A 54 2.65 8.85 1.57
C LEU A 54 2.40 9.79 2.74
N ASN A 55 1.45 10.71 2.59
CA ASN A 55 0.99 11.55 3.70
C ASN A 55 -0.27 10.94 4.34
N GLU A 56 -0.53 11.29 5.61
CA GLU A 56 -1.66 10.76 6.38
C GLU A 56 -3.01 11.09 5.74
N LYS A 57 -3.18 12.31 5.22
CA LYS A 57 -4.43 12.74 4.56
C LYS A 57 -4.76 11.84 3.37
N THR A 58 -3.82 11.59 2.47
CA THR A 58 -3.94 10.69 1.32
C THR A 58 -4.23 9.26 1.78
N ALA A 59 -3.60 8.80 2.86
CA ALA A 59 -3.84 7.48 3.42
C ALA A 59 -5.25 7.34 4.04
N VAL A 60 -5.77 8.40 4.67
CA VAL A 60 -7.18 8.44 5.14
C VAL A 60 -8.13 8.39 3.94
N GLU A 61 -7.88 9.19 2.91
CA GLU A 61 -8.74 9.26 1.72
C GLU A 61 -8.78 7.95 0.94
N ILE A 62 -7.65 7.28 0.70
CA ILE A 62 -7.65 5.99 0.00
C ILE A 62 -8.39 4.91 0.80
N ARG A 63 -8.27 4.90 2.14
CA ARG A 63 -9.01 3.98 3.01
C ARG A 63 -10.51 4.28 3.03
N ARG A 64 -10.90 5.55 2.98
CA ARG A 64 -12.31 5.94 2.86
C ARG A 64 -12.88 5.49 1.52
N LEU A 65 -12.19 5.80 0.42
CA LEU A 65 -12.60 5.41 -0.92
C LEU A 65 -12.73 3.88 -1.04
N ALA A 66 -11.75 3.14 -0.55
CA ALA A 66 -11.79 1.67 -0.55
C ALA A 66 -12.99 1.14 0.23
N ARG A 67 -13.26 1.68 1.43
CA ARG A 67 -14.47 1.30 2.20
C ARG A 67 -15.77 1.61 1.46
N TYR A 68 -15.90 2.78 0.87
CA TYR A 68 -17.11 3.15 0.13
C TYR A 68 -17.36 2.25 -1.09
N LEU A 69 -16.29 1.82 -1.75
CA LEU A 69 -16.37 0.95 -2.93
C LEU A 69 -16.31 -0.54 -2.60
N SER A 70 -16.34 -0.92 -1.31
CA SER A 70 -16.13 -2.30 -0.86
C SER A 70 -14.85 -2.94 -1.44
N GLY A 71 -13.81 -2.13 -1.59
CA GLY A 71 -12.49 -2.52 -2.08
C GLY A 71 -11.42 -2.51 -0.99
N ASN A 72 -10.21 -2.88 -1.39
CA ASN A 72 -9.05 -3.02 -0.52
C ASN A 72 -8.00 -1.97 -0.91
N PRO A 73 -7.59 -1.07 -0.01
CA PRO A 73 -6.52 -0.13 -0.28
C PRO A 73 -5.17 -0.86 -0.19
N LEU A 74 -4.28 -0.64 -1.15
CA LEU A 74 -2.94 -1.22 -1.14
C LEU A 74 -1.90 -0.19 -1.62
N LEU A 75 -0.81 -0.05 -0.87
CA LEU A 75 0.36 0.73 -1.29
C LEU A 75 1.42 -0.23 -1.85
N VAL A 76 1.89 0.06 -3.06
CA VAL A 76 3.01 -0.64 -3.68
C VAL A 76 4.18 0.32 -3.79
N GLY A 77 5.35 -0.12 -3.33
CA GLY A 77 6.57 0.68 -3.45
C GLY A 77 7.84 -0.14 -3.50
N GLU A 78 8.97 0.55 -3.52
CA GLU A 78 10.29 -0.11 -3.63
C GLU A 78 11.11 0.03 -2.36
N LYS A 79 11.00 1.17 -1.68
CA LYS A 79 11.86 1.50 -0.55
C LYS A 79 11.23 2.50 0.40
N THR A 80 11.79 2.54 1.60
CA THR A 80 11.74 3.68 2.50
C THR A 80 12.94 4.60 2.22
N ARG A 81 13.12 5.64 3.04
CA ARG A 81 14.31 6.48 3.09
C ARG A 81 15.58 5.67 3.42
N ASP A 82 15.45 4.66 4.28
CA ASP A 82 16.60 4.00 4.90
C ASP A 82 16.95 2.66 4.24
N HIS A 83 15.96 1.92 3.73
CA HIS A 83 16.15 0.59 3.15
C HIS A 83 15.09 0.24 2.10
N GLY A 84 15.40 -0.73 1.23
CA GLY A 84 14.46 -1.33 0.29
C GLY A 84 13.39 -2.16 1.01
N LEU A 85 12.18 -2.22 0.45
CA LEU A 85 11.14 -3.11 0.96
C LEU A 85 11.50 -4.55 0.64
N GLU A 86 11.50 -5.39 1.67
CA GLU A 86 11.78 -6.82 1.53
C GLU A 86 10.62 -7.56 0.86
N GLY A 87 10.95 -8.52 0.00
CA GLY A 87 9.97 -9.42 -0.59
C GLY A 87 9.34 -10.34 0.45
N GLY A 88 8.04 -10.60 0.33
CA GLY A 88 7.27 -11.43 1.26
C GLY A 88 6.88 -10.71 2.57
N VAL A 89 7.19 -9.42 2.72
CA VAL A 89 6.92 -8.64 3.94
C VAL A 89 5.82 -7.61 3.70
N VAL A 90 4.87 -7.54 4.64
CA VAL A 90 3.79 -6.54 4.64
C VAL A 90 4.09 -5.46 5.68
N TYR A 91 4.32 -4.25 5.20
CA TYR A 91 4.48 -3.04 6.00
C TYR A 91 3.13 -2.32 6.14
N PHE A 92 3.05 -1.35 7.05
CA PHE A 92 1.87 -0.52 7.22
C PHE A 92 2.25 0.95 7.30
N ARG A 93 1.56 1.79 6.52
CA ARG A 93 1.71 3.26 6.55
C ARG A 93 0.34 3.89 6.78
N TYR A 94 0.18 4.55 7.92
CA TYR A 94 -1.10 5.15 8.34
C TYR A 94 -2.29 4.18 8.21
N GLY A 95 -2.06 2.89 8.52
CA GLY A 95 -3.07 1.83 8.42
C GLY A 95 -3.37 1.31 7.00
N VAL A 96 -2.58 1.70 5.98
CA VAL A 96 -2.64 1.13 4.63
C VAL A 96 -1.59 0.03 4.51
N PRO A 97 -1.97 -1.21 4.10
CA PRO A 97 -0.99 -2.27 3.85
C PRO A 97 -0.07 -1.86 2.70
N THR A 98 1.22 -2.10 2.88
CA THR A 98 2.28 -1.63 2.01
C THR A 98 3.23 -2.78 1.67
N VAL A 99 3.46 -3.03 0.39
CA VAL A 99 4.23 -4.17 -0.09
C VAL A 99 5.21 -3.78 -1.19
N SER A 100 6.24 -4.60 -1.38
CA SER A 100 7.10 -4.51 -2.55
C SER A 100 6.39 -5.01 -3.82
N PHE A 101 6.91 -4.65 -4.99
CA PHE A 101 6.41 -5.22 -6.25
C PHE A 101 6.55 -6.75 -6.30
N SER A 102 7.67 -7.30 -5.81
CA SER A 102 7.87 -8.76 -5.76
C SER A 102 6.80 -9.45 -4.91
N THR A 103 6.49 -8.89 -3.73
CA THR A 103 5.45 -9.43 -2.85
C THR A 103 4.06 -9.38 -3.52
N LEU A 104 3.76 -8.30 -4.25
CA LEU A 104 2.52 -8.22 -5.02
C LEU A 104 2.49 -9.27 -6.13
N ALA A 105 3.61 -9.48 -6.85
CA ALA A 105 3.71 -10.49 -7.89
C ALA A 105 3.45 -11.89 -7.32
N ASP A 106 4.07 -12.23 -6.19
CA ASP A 106 3.86 -13.51 -5.52
C ASP A 106 2.39 -13.71 -5.14
N TRP A 107 1.73 -12.70 -4.56
CA TRP A 107 0.31 -12.80 -4.17
C TRP A 107 -0.63 -12.97 -5.36
N ILE A 108 -0.33 -12.32 -6.47
CA ILE A 108 -1.18 -12.30 -7.66
C ILE A 108 -0.98 -13.56 -8.51
N VAL A 109 0.23 -14.11 -8.54
CA VAL A 109 0.59 -15.31 -9.31
C VAL A 109 0.20 -16.59 -8.56
N GLU A 110 0.46 -16.66 -7.26
CA GLU A 110 0.26 -17.89 -6.48
C GLU A 110 -1.14 -18.00 -5.84
N ASP A 111 -2.01 -17.00 -6.05
CA ASP A 111 -3.32 -16.85 -5.38
C ASP A 111 -3.23 -16.98 -3.84
N ILE A 112 -2.05 -16.71 -3.28
CA ILE A 112 -1.78 -16.82 -1.84
C ILE A 112 -2.47 -15.63 -1.16
N PRO A 113 -3.47 -15.85 -0.29
CA PRO A 113 -4.02 -14.78 0.52
C PRO A 113 -2.89 -14.16 1.35
N PRO A 114 -2.89 -12.82 1.55
CA PRO A 114 -1.77 -12.12 2.17
C PRO A 114 -1.39 -12.82 3.49
N PRO A 115 -0.13 -13.26 3.66
CA PRO A 115 0.26 -14.04 4.81
C PRO A 115 -0.09 -13.27 6.08
N ARG A 116 -0.64 -13.98 7.09
CA ARG A 116 -0.94 -13.41 8.40
C ARG A 116 0.27 -12.60 8.86
N LEU A 117 0.05 -11.32 9.14
CA LEU A 117 1.01 -10.35 9.65
C LEU A 117 2.14 -11.01 10.46
N ARG A 118 3.31 -11.24 9.86
CA ARG A 118 4.53 -11.46 10.64
C ARG A 118 5.13 -10.10 10.91
N ARG A 119 4.94 -9.61 12.15
CA ARG A 119 5.72 -8.49 12.65
C ARG A 119 7.20 -8.86 12.53
N PRO A 120 8.04 -8.07 11.83
CA PRO A 120 9.48 -8.21 11.95
C PRO A 120 9.85 -8.16 13.43
N ARG A 121 10.62 -9.13 13.93
CA ARG A 121 11.23 -9.02 15.27
C ARG A 121 12.12 -7.77 15.23
N GLY A 122 11.65 -6.67 15.80
CA GLY A 122 12.32 -5.36 15.79
C GLY A 122 11.49 -4.19 15.27
N ALA A 123 10.37 -4.43 14.58
CA ALA A 123 9.49 -3.34 14.11
C ALA A 123 8.46 -2.96 15.17
N LEU A 124 8.93 -2.30 16.22
CA LEU A 124 8.10 -1.42 17.04
C LEU A 124 8.78 -0.06 17.18
N ARG A 125 8.53 0.82 16.22
CA ARG A 125 8.13 2.18 16.55
C ARG A 125 6.89 2.49 15.73
N GLN A 126 5.74 2.10 16.28
CA GLN A 126 4.57 2.93 16.05
C GLN A 126 4.95 4.29 16.60
N ASP A 127 4.93 5.31 15.74
CA ASP A 127 4.90 6.71 16.14
C ASP A 127 3.60 6.94 16.91
N ARG A 128 3.55 6.43 18.15
CA ARG A 128 2.64 6.91 19.17
C ARG A 128 3.30 8.18 19.68
N ARG A 129 2.74 9.34 19.32
CA ARG A 129 2.84 10.47 20.24
C ARG A 129 2.41 9.95 21.63
N PRO A 130 3.16 10.24 22.70
CA PRO A 130 2.68 9.91 24.03
C PRO A 130 1.34 10.63 24.27
N PRO A 131 0.39 10.00 24.98
CA PRO A 131 -0.81 10.70 25.43
C PRO A 131 -0.42 11.88 26.33
N PRO A 132 -1.15 13.00 26.30
CA PRO A 132 -0.88 14.13 27.18
C PRO A 132 -1.48 13.81 28.55
N GLU A 133 -0.79 13.00 29.35
CA GLU A 133 -1.14 12.81 30.76
C GLU A 133 0.08 12.30 31.52
N GLU A 134 1.02 13.20 31.77
CA GLU A 134 1.99 13.14 32.88
C GLU A 134 2.60 14.54 33.07
N ALA A 135 1.70 15.53 33.17
CA ALA A 135 2.00 16.82 33.80
C ALA A 135 1.20 16.84 35.10
N GLN A 136 1.88 16.49 36.21
CA GLN A 136 1.48 16.54 37.62
C GLN A 136 1.60 15.17 38.32
N ALA A 137 2.80 14.85 38.79
CA ALA A 137 3.05 14.26 40.11
C ALA A 137 4.57 14.11 40.30
N GLY A 138 5.14 14.89 41.22
CA GLY A 138 6.56 14.87 41.60
C GLY A 138 7.11 16.25 41.83
#